data_AF-A0A563EWM5-F1
#
_entry.id   AF-A0A563EWM5-F1
#
_cell.length_a   1.000
_cell.length_b   1.000
_cell.length_c   1.000
_cell.angle_alpha   90.00
_cell.angle_beta   90.00
_cell.angle_gamma   90.00
#
_symmetry.space_group_name_H-M   'P 1'
#
loop_
_entity.id
_entity.type
_entity.pdbx_description
1 polymer ?
#
loop_
_entity_poly.entity_id
_entity_poly.type
_entity_poly.pdbx_seq_one_letter_code
_entity_poly.pdbx_strand_id
1 'polypeptide(L)'
;MTFRERHVRPLPVAVAAQWQVKRYELTLDGEELSPVIRAAADTALEKTLASFTPTSGSSAAAFSILHFGEDAVWLNAYMWCHETILQCATASAPTSSPEAFTPLAEPFIGCVWELPIVEFERSSWVRNMLMIEPAPAAYLRDRRPAGLIGGP
;
A
#
# COMPACT_ATOMS: atom_id res chain seq x y z
N MET A 1 1.70 21.50 -12.86
CA MET A 1 0.91 20.28 -13.06
C MET A 1 -0.54 20.59 -12.76
N THR A 2 -1.48 20.15 -13.61
CA THR A 2 -2.92 20.29 -13.35
C THR A 2 -3.46 18.97 -12.83
N PHE A 3 -4.31 19.01 -11.81
CA PHE A 3 -4.86 17.80 -11.21
C PHE A 3 -5.70 17.01 -12.23
N ARG A 4 -5.46 15.70 -12.28
CA ARG A 4 -6.31 14.69 -12.93
C ARG A 4 -6.39 13.49 -12.00
N GLU A 5 -7.55 12.85 -11.95
CA GLU A 5 -7.69 11.59 -11.22
C GLU A 5 -6.75 10.52 -11.79
N ARG A 6 -6.44 9.54 -10.94
CA ARG A 6 -5.62 8.37 -11.26
C ARG A 6 -6.48 7.12 -11.16
N HIS A 7 -5.93 5.98 -11.55
CA HIS A 7 -6.63 4.72 -11.44
C HIS A 7 -6.03 3.85 -10.34
N VAL A 8 -6.86 3.39 -9.41
CA VAL A 8 -6.50 2.37 -8.43
C VAL A 8 -7.01 0.99 -8.83
N ARG A 9 -6.23 -0.04 -8.53
CA ARG A 9 -6.61 -1.45 -8.68
C ARG A 9 -6.20 -2.24 -7.43
N PRO A 10 -7.12 -2.91 -6.73
CA PRO A 10 -6.75 -3.85 -5.67
C PRO A 10 -6.19 -5.14 -6.29
N LEU A 11 -5.10 -5.63 -5.72
CA LEU A 11 -4.56 -6.95 -6.01
C LEU A 11 -4.99 -7.97 -4.94
N PRO A 12 -4.80 -9.28 -5.18
CA PRO A 12 -4.97 -10.29 -4.15
C PRO A 12 -4.10 -9.98 -2.92
N VAL A 13 -4.65 -10.25 -1.73
CA VAL A 13 -3.88 -10.20 -0.48
C VAL A 13 -2.70 -11.15 -0.60
N ALA A 14 -1.54 -10.70 -0.18
CA ALA A 14 -0.33 -11.50 -0.14
C ALA A 14 0.18 -11.61 1.29
N VAL A 15 1.03 -12.61 1.51
CA VAL A 15 1.87 -12.67 2.71
C VAL A 15 3.24 -12.14 2.30
N ALA A 16 3.76 -11.19 3.06
CA ALA A 16 5.12 -10.69 2.91
C ALA A 16 5.79 -10.62 4.29
N ALA A 17 6.90 -11.33 4.46
CA ALA A 17 7.50 -11.69 5.73
C ALA A 17 6.46 -12.28 6.70
N GLN A 18 6.12 -11.54 7.75
CA GLN A 18 5.13 -11.95 8.76
C GLN A 18 3.76 -11.27 8.55
N TRP A 19 3.60 -10.45 7.52
CA TRP A 19 2.47 -9.55 7.35
C TRP A 19 1.46 -10.05 6.33
N GLN A 20 0.17 -9.90 6.64
CA GLN A 20 -0.93 -10.01 5.69
C GLN A 20 -1.13 -8.66 5.01
N VAL A 21 -0.82 -8.57 3.71
CA VAL A 21 -0.74 -7.29 2.99
C VAL A 21 -1.85 -7.17 1.95
N LYS A 22 -2.73 -6.17 2.12
CA LYS A 22 -3.58 -5.70 1.03
C LYS A 22 -2.74 -4.87 0.06
N ARG A 23 -2.76 -5.20 -1.22
CA ARG A 23 -1.92 -4.54 -2.22
C ARG A 23 -2.78 -3.72 -3.16
N TYR A 24 -2.37 -2.49 -3.42
CA TYR A 24 -3.00 -1.58 -4.35
C TYR A 24 -2.01 -1.14 -5.42
N GLU A 25 -2.44 -1.12 -6.67
CA GLU A 25 -1.72 -0.45 -7.75
C GLU A 25 -2.38 0.89 -8.03
N LEU A 26 -1.58 1.92 -8.25
CA LEU A 26 -2.01 3.24 -8.67
C LEU A 26 -1.28 3.58 -9.97
N THR A 27 -2.02 3.93 -11.01
CA THR A 27 -1.47 4.25 -12.34
C THR A 27 -2.09 5.51 -12.91
N LEU A 28 -1.46 6.07 -13.96
CA LEU A 28 -1.86 7.36 -14.52
C LEU A 28 -3.26 7.30 -15.16
N ASP A 29 -3.47 6.33 -16.03
CA ASP A 29 -4.67 6.22 -16.88
C ASP A 29 -5.26 4.79 -16.87
N GLY A 30 -4.91 3.97 -15.86
CA GLY A 30 -5.49 2.63 -15.66
C GLY A 30 -4.76 1.50 -16.36
N GLU A 31 -3.57 1.77 -16.90
CA GLU A 31 -2.69 0.79 -17.50
C GLU A 31 -2.38 -0.39 -16.57
N GLU A 32 -2.07 -1.54 -17.16
CA GLU A 32 -1.62 -2.70 -16.42
C GLU A 32 -0.10 -2.66 -16.23
N LEU A 33 0.35 -2.81 -14.99
CA LEU A 33 1.78 -2.89 -14.71
C LEU A 33 2.35 -4.23 -15.15
N SER A 34 3.57 -4.20 -15.70
CA SER A 34 4.22 -5.41 -16.17
C SER A 34 4.45 -6.40 -15.01
N PRO A 35 4.41 -7.72 -15.27
CA PRO A 35 4.72 -8.72 -14.25
C PRO A 35 6.11 -8.55 -13.62
N VAL A 36 7.07 -8.02 -14.37
CA VAL A 36 8.44 -7.77 -13.90
C VAL A 36 8.46 -6.69 -12.82
N ILE A 37 7.75 -5.58 -13.03
CA ILE A 37 7.62 -4.49 -12.04
C ILE A 37 6.92 -5.01 -10.78
N ARG A 38 5.83 -5.77 -10.95
CA ARG A 38 5.10 -6.38 -9.83
C ARG A 38 5.97 -7.31 -8.99
N ALA A 39 6.73 -8.20 -9.64
CA ALA A 39 7.63 -9.13 -8.95
C ALA A 39 8.76 -8.41 -8.20
N ALA A 40 9.30 -7.34 -8.80
CA ALA A 40 10.30 -6.50 -8.15
C ALA A 40 9.72 -5.76 -6.94
N ALA A 41 8.50 -5.21 -7.07
CA ALA A 41 7.79 -4.57 -5.96
C ALA A 41 7.49 -5.56 -4.83
N ASP A 42 7.05 -6.79 -5.14
CA ASP A 42 6.82 -7.84 -4.14
C ASP A 42 8.13 -8.20 -3.41
N THR A 43 9.26 -8.28 -4.12
CA THR A 43 10.58 -8.54 -3.52
C THR A 43 11.04 -7.39 -2.62
N ALA A 44 10.84 -6.14 -3.06
CA ALA A 44 11.18 -4.97 -2.26
C ALA A 44 10.28 -4.84 -1.02
N LEU A 45 8.99 -5.18 -1.16
CA LEU A 45 8.02 -5.21 -0.07
C LEU A 45 8.40 -6.27 0.98
N GLU A 46 8.73 -7.49 0.57
CA GLU A 46 9.23 -8.56 1.45
C GLU A 46 10.42 -8.08 2.29
N LYS A 47 11.44 -7.52 1.62
CA LYS A 47 12.66 -7.01 2.28
C LYS A 47 12.35 -5.87 3.25
N THR A 48 11.46 -4.96 2.86
CA THR A 48 11.04 -3.82 3.69
C THR A 48 10.35 -4.33 4.95
N LEU A 49 9.33 -5.17 4.80
CA LEU A 49 8.52 -5.68 5.89
C LEU A 49 9.27 -6.63 6.83
N ALA A 50 10.29 -7.34 6.34
CA ALA A 50 11.19 -8.13 7.18
C ALA A 50 11.95 -7.30 8.23
N SER A 51 12.07 -5.99 8.02
CA SER A 51 12.73 -5.07 8.98
C SER A 51 11.77 -4.56 10.07
N PHE A 52 10.49 -4.93 10.01
CA PHE A 52 9.47 -4.54 10.99
C PHE A 52 8.89 -5.77 11.66
N THR A 53 8.68 -5.70 12.97
CA THR A 53 8.04 -6.76 13.75
C THR A 53 6.61 -6.34 14.09
N PRO A 54 5.60 -7.19 13.83
CA PRO A 54 4.24 -6.94 14.32
C PRO A 54 4.24 -6.73 15.83
N THR A 55 3.59 -5.66 16.29
CA THR A 55 3.42 -5.43 17.73
C THR A 55 2.41 -6.43 18.30
N SER A 56 2.65 -6.93 19.52
CA SER A 56 1.66 -7.76 20.25
C SER A 56 0.28 -7.09 20.25
N GLY A 57 -0.78 -7.85 19.99
CA GLY A 57 -2.15 -7.35 19.83
C GLY A 57 -2.52 -6.87 18.41
N SER A 58 -1.55 -6.55 17.55
CA SER A 58 -1.82 -6.25 16.13
C SER A 58 -1.92 -7.54 15.31
N SER A 59 -2.90 -7.61 14.39
CA SER A 59 -3.15 -8.79 13.54
C SER A 59 -2.11 -9.00 12.42
N ALA A 60 -0.87 -8.53 12.60
CA ALA A 60 0.19 -8.51 11.59
C ALA A 60 -0.31 -8.07 10.21
N ALA A 61 -1.13 -7.02 10.19
CA ALA A 61 -1.81 -6.57 8.98
C ALA A 61 -1.18 -5.29 8.44
N ALA A 62 -1.01 -5.24 7.14
CA ALA A 62 -0.45 -4.12 6.42
C ALA A 62 -1.22 -3.87 5.12
N PHE A 63 -0.93 -2.74 4.49
CA PHE A 63 -1.29 -2.50 3.10
C PHE A 63 -0.14 -1.83 2.36
N SER A 64 -0.05 -2.06 1.06
CA SER A 64 0.93 -1.41 0.20
C SER A 64 0.28 -0.72 -0.99
N ILE A 65 0.94 0.34 -1.45
CA ILE A 65 0.56 1.07 -2.65
C ILE A 65 1.77 1.10 -3.58
N LEU A 66 1.65 0.44 -4.72
CA LEU A 66 2.58 0.52 -5.84
C LEU A 66 2.05 1.58 -6.81
N HIS A 67 2.66 2.75 -6.81
CA HIS A 67 2.27 3.87 -7.64
C HIS A 67 3.25 4.05 -8.79
N PHE A 68 2.80 3.81 -10.01
CA PHE A 68 3.53 4.18 -11.21
C PHE A 68 3.07 5.58 -11.65
N GLY A 69 3.89 6.60 -11.41
CA GLY A 69 3.59 7.96 -11.87
C GLY A 69 4.58 8.48 -12.89
N GLU A 70 4.52 9.80 -13.09
CA GLU A 70 5.27 10.47 -14.17
C GLU A 70 6.78 10.51 -13.89
N ASP A 71 7.17 10.75 -12.63
CA ASP A 71 8.57 10.97 -12.26
C ASP A 71 9.28 9.71 -11.74
N ALA A 72 8.55 8.80 -11.10
CA ALA A 72 9.09 7.59 -10.50
C ALA A 72 8.00 6.52 -10.31
N VAL A 73 8.45 5.34 -9.90
CA VAL A 73 7.60 4.29 -9.35
C VAL A 73 7.80 4.28 -7.83
N TRP A 74 6.76 4.50 -7.05
CA TRP A 74 6.80 4.47 -5.59
C TRP A 74 6.20 3.18 -5.06
N LEU A 75 6.79 2.65 -4.00
CA LEU A 75 6.27 1.53 -3.23
C LEU A 75 6.17 1.97 -1.78
N ASN A 76 4.95 2.20 -1.32
CA ASN A 76 4.67 2.57 0.06
C ASN A 76 4.12 1.34 0.79
N ALA A 77 4.66 1.05 1.97
CA ALA A 77 4.17 0.02 2.87
C ALA A 77 3.69 0.68 4.16
N TYR A 78 2.45 0.37 4.56
CA TYR A 78 1.83 0.88 5.78
C TYR A 78 1.46 -0.29 6.68
N MET A 79 1.95 -0.28 7.91
CA MET A 79 1.79 -1.37 8.86
C MET A 79 0.99 -0.90 10.07
N TRP A 80 -0.09 -1.61 10.41
CA TRP A 80 -0.83 -1.35 11.62
C TRP A 80 -0.04 -1.82 12.85
N CYS A 81 0.24 -0.90 13.76
CA CYS A 81 0.89 -1.17 15.03
C CYS A 81 0.08 -0.58 16.19
N HIS A 82 0.19 -1.20 17.37
CA HIS A 82 -0.54 -0.78 18.58
C HIS A 82 -2.04 -0.54 18.34
N GLU A 83 -2.63 -1.32 17.42
CA GLU A 83 -4.04 -1.30 17.00
C GLU A 83 -4.57 0.01 16.41
N THR A 84 -3.86 1.12 16.54
CA THR A 84 -4.38 2.48 16.27
C THR A 84 -3.41 3.36 15.50
N ILE A 85 -2.19 2.88 15.24
CA ILE A 85 -1.10 3.64 14.63
C ILE A 85 -0.69 2.97 13.32
N LEU A 86 -0.33 3.77 12.32
CA LEU A 86 0.34 3.32 11.11
C LEU A 86 1.83 3.67 11.15
N GLN A 87 2.67 2.67 10.99
CA GLN A 87 4.05 2.85 10.56
C GLN A 87 4.11 2.87 9.04
N CYS A 88 5.04 3.65 8.47
CA CYS A 88 5.23 3.79 7.04
C CYS A 88 6.68 3.53 6.67
N ALA A 89 6.90 2.83 5.56
CA ALA A 89 8.17 2.71 4.89
C ALA A 89 7.96 2.88 3.38
N THR A 90 8.82 3.68 2.75
CA THR A 90 8.70 4.03 1.33
C THR A 90 9.96 3.65 0.58
N ALA A 91 9.78 3.15 -0.63
CA ALA A 91 10.84 2.92 -1.61
C ALA A 91 10.45 3.52 -2.96
N SER A 92 11.43 3.77 -3.82
CA SER A 92 11.17 4.23 -5.18
C SER A 92 12.11 3.61 -6.20
N ALA A 93 11.69 3.59 -7.46
CA ALA A 93 12.51 3.23 -8.61
C ALA A 93 12.36 4.32 -9.70
N PRO A 94 13.40 4.64 -10.47
CA PRO A 94 13.28 5.52 -11.63
C PRO A 94 12.36 4.91 -12.70
N THR A 95 11.60 5.72 -13.44
CA THR A 95 10.76 5.22 -14.55
C THR A 95 11.56 4.58 -15.68
N SER A 96 12.84 4.92 -15.83
CA SER A 96 13.77 4.26 -16.78
C SER A 96 14.22 2.86 -16.34
N SER A 97 14.03 2.51 -15.08
CA SER A 97 14.38 1.20 -14.49
C SER A 97 13.37 0.87 -13.38
N PRO A 98 12.07 0.69 -13.74
CA PRO A 98 10.95 0.66 -12.80
C PRO A 98 10.94 -0.56 -11.86
N GLU A 99 11.87 -1.49 -12.04
CA GLU A 99 12.11 -2.64 -11.19
C GLU A 99 13.18 -2.41 -10.10
N ALA A 100 13.95 -1.32 -10.18
CA ALA A 100 15.12 -1.08 -9.33
C ALA A 100 14.79 -0.28 -8.05
N PHE A 101 13.96 -0.85 -7.16
CA PHE A 101 13.52 -0.18 -5.94
C PHE A 101 14.64 0.04 -4.91
N THR A 102 14.75 1.27 -4.41
CA THR A 102 15.61 1.66 -3.29
C THR A 102 14.79 2.31 -2.17
N PRO A 103 15.10 2.04 -0.88
CA PRO A 103 14.44 2.71 0.24
C PRO A 103 14.66 4.23 0.20
N LEU A 104 13.63 4.99 0.58
CA LEU A 104 13.68 6.43 0.79
C LEU A 104 13.90 6.74 2.28
N ALA A 105 14.72 7.75 2.56
CA ALA A 105 14.96 8.22 3.93
C ALA A 105 14.03 9.38 4.31
N GLU A 106 13.45 10.03 3.30
CA GLU A 106 12.49 11.09 3.44
C GLU A 106 11.22 10.58 4.14
N PRO A 107 10.65 11.35 5.08
CA PRO A 107 9.51 10.91 5.90
C PRO A 107 8.17 11.06 5.15
N PHE A 108 8.12 10.63 3.90
CA PHE A 108 6.90 10.70 3.11
C PHE A 108 5.88 9.66 3.60
N ILE A 109 4.61 10.07 3.59
CA ILE A 109 3.47 9.18 3.91
C ILE A 109 2.54 8.96 2.73
N GLY A 110 2.84 9.58 1.58
CA GLY A 110 2.13 9.42 0.33
C GLY A 110 1.66 10.73 -0.29
N CYS A 111 1.33 10.68 -1.58
CA CYS A 111 0.84 11.82 -2.36
C CYS A 111 -0.69 11.91 -2.40
N VAL A 112 -1.22 13.01 -2.94
CA VAL A 112 -2.67 13.30 -2.98
C VAL A 112 -3.53 12.21 -3.64
N TRP A 113 -2.96 11.38 -4.52
CA TRP A 113 -3.65 10.25 -5.15
C TRP A 113 -3.61 8.97 -4.32
N GLU A 114 -2.65 8.83 -3.41
CA GLU A 114 -2.46 7.68 -2.54
C GLU A 114 -3.24 7.83 -1.23
N LEU A 115 -3.37 9.06 -0.72
CA LEU A 115 -4.04 9.35 0.56
C LEU A 115 -5.49 8.84 0.65
N PRO A 116 -6.33 8.84 -0.42
CA PRO A 116 -7.65 8.24 -0.33
C PRO A 116 -7.65 6.71 -0.13
N ILE A 117 -6.55 6.01 -0.47
CA ILE A 117 -6.36 4.59 -0.12
C ILE A 117 -6.08 4.48 1.38
N VAL A 118 -5.23 5.35 1.93
CA VAL A 118 -4.93 5.41 3.37
C VAL A 118 -6.19 5.71 4.17
N GLU A 119 -7.03 6.65 3.72
CA GLU A 119 -8.32 6.96 4.32
C GLU A 119 -9.27 5.74 4.30
N PHE A 120 -9.35 5.06 3.16
CA PHE A 120 -10.14 3.83 3.03
C PHE A 120 -9.65 2.76 4.02
N GLU A 121 -8.36 2.50 4.08
CA GLU A 121 -7.78 1.49 4.97
C GLU A 121 -7.96 1.84 6.44
N ARG A 122 -7.83 3.11 6.81
CA ARG A 122 -8.15 3.59 8.16
C ARG A 122 -9.61 3.31 8.51
N SER A 123 -10.52 3.60 7.60
CA SER A 123 -11.95 3.38 7.82
C SER A 123 -12.30 1.89 7.85
N SER A 124 -11.68 1.09 6.98
CA SER A 124 -11.78 -0.38 6.98
C SER A 124 -11.23 -0.99 8.26
N TRP A 125 -10.13 -0.47 8.79
CA TRP A 125 -9.57 -0.91 10.05
C TRP A 125 -10.52 -0.62 11.21
N VAL A 126 -11.01 0.62 11.33
CA VAL A 126 -11.95 1.00 12.40
C VAL A 126 -13.19 0.11 12.40
N ARG A 127 -13.79 -0.12 11.23
CA ARG A 127 -15.06 -0.88 11.12
C ARG A 127 -14.92 -2.40 11.29
N ASN A 128 -13.72 -2.96 11.12
CA ASN A 128 -13.49 -4.42 11.19
C ASN A 128 -12.63 -4.84 12.38
N MET A 129 -11.77 -3.97 12.90
CA MET A 129 -10.76 -4.29 13.93
C MET A 129 -11.01 -3.58 15.25
N LEU A 130 -11.54 -2.34 15.24
CA LEU A 130 -11.83 -1.59 16.46
C LEU A 130 -13.30 -1.76 16.89
N MET A 131 -13.67 -3.01 17.13
CA MET A 131 -15.00 -3.43 17.59
C MET A 131 -14.88 -4.48 18.70
N ILE A 132 -16.01 -4.85 19.33
CA ILE A 132 -16.04 -5.80 20.47
C ILE A 132 -15.33 -7.12 20.12
N GLU A 133 -15.60 -7.64 18.92
CA GLU A 133 -14.96 -8.84 18.38
C GLU A 133 -14.23 -8.49 17.08
N PRO A 134 -12.90 -8.25 17.11
CA PRO A 134 -12.13 -7.96 15.92
C PRO A 134 -12.25 -9.06 14.87
N ALA A 135 -12.42 -8.67 13.60
CA ALA A 135 -12.61 -9.58 12.48
C ALA A 135 -11.51 -9.42 11.40
N PRO A 136 -10.28 -9.94 11.63
CA PRO A 136 -9.16 -9.78 10.69
C PRO A 136 -9.47 -10.27 9.26
N ALA A 137 -10.19 -11.39 9.14
CA ALA A 137 -10.58 -11.91 7.83
C ALA A 137 -11.58 -10.98 7.11
N ALA A 138 -12.43 -10.25 7.84
CA ALA A 138 -13.32 -9.26 7.26
C ALA A 138 -12.53 -8.03 6.80
N TYR A 139 -11.59 -7.55 7.62
CA TYR A 139 -10.65 -6.50 7.23
C TYR A 139 -9.93 -6.86 5.92
N LEU A 140 -9.28 -8.03 5.83
CA LEU A 140 -8.52 -8.43 4.63
C LEU A 140 -9.38 -8.53 3.35
N ARG A 141 -10.68 -8.83 3.48
CA ARG A 141 -11.62 -8.86 2.35
C ARG A 141 -12.11 -7.46 1.94
N ASP A 142 -12.25 -6.56 2.91
CA ASP A 142 -12.70 -5.18 2.73
C ASP A 142 -11.60 -4.34 2.07
N ARG A 143 -11.63 -4.27 0.73
CA ARG A 143 -10.61 -3.62 -0.08
C ARG A 143 -11.23 -2.52 -0.92
N ARG A 144 -10.47 -1.45 -1.15
CA ARG A 144 -10.91 -0.37 -2.03
C ARG A 144 -11.20 -0.96 -3.43
N PRO A 145 -12.39 -0.74 -4.00
CA PRO A 145 -12.70 -1.18 -5.36
C PRO A 145 -11.78 -0.53 -6.41
N ALA A 146 -11.62 -1.20 -7.55
CA ALA A 146 -10.94 -0.59 -8.69
C ALA A 146 -11.73 0.62 -9.22
N GLY A 147 -11.04 1.65 -9.69
CA GLY A 147 -11.69 2.83 -10.26
C GLY A 147 -10.83 4.09 -10.20
N LEU A 148 -11.46 5.23 -10.46
CA LEU A 148 -10.83 6.54 -10.33
C LEU A 148 -10.55 6.88 -8.85
N ILE A 149 -9.50 7.67 -8.62
CA ILE A 149 -9.08 8.09 -7.28
C ILE A 149 -8.38 9.46 -7.30
N GLY A 150 -8.44 10.13 -6.16
CA GLY A 150 -7.84 11.44 -5.91
C GLY A 150 -8.81 12.60 -6.14
N GLY A 151 -9.96 12.36 -6.76
CA GLY A 151 -11.01 13.36 -6.93
C GLY A 151 -11.54 13.88 -5.59
N PRO A 152 -12.01 15.14 -5.53
CA PRO A 152 -12.61 15.74 -4.35
C PRO A 152 -14.00 15.17 -4.00
#